data_AF-A0A069PLU7-F1
#
_entry.id   AF-A0A069PLU7-F1
#
_cell.length_a   1.000
_cell.length_b   1.000
_cell.length_c   1.000
_cell.angle_alpha   90.00
_cell.angle_beta   90.00
_cell.angle_gamma   90.00
#
_symmetry.space_group_name_H-M   'P 1'
#
loop_
_entity.id
_entity.type
_entity.pdbx_description
1 polymer ?
#
loop_
_entity_poly.entity_id
_entity_poly.type
_entity_poly.pdbx_seq_one_letter_code
_entity_poly.pdbx_strand_id
1 'polypeptide(L)' 'MPEIFGLPQPLTGNETVTIQQVQNGQIALCTMPLSQLTQILGSSTQWATNLPTTRPDTPGILWDNGGVVSIS' A
#
# COMPACT_ATOMS: atom_id res chain seq x y z
N MET A 1 7.90 16.18 9.75
CA MET A 1 7.43 14.89 9.23
C MET A 1 6.26 15.19 8.32
N PRO A 2 6.26 14.80 7.03
CA PRO A 2 5.10 15.04 6.19
C PRO A 2 4.00 14.07 6.62
N GLU A 3 2.95 14.60 7.26
CA GLU A 3 1.72 13.87 7.55
C GLU A 3 1.08 13.44 6.22
N ILE A 4 0.68 12.18 6.12
CA ILE A 4 -0.07 11.66 4.98
C ILE A 4 -1.50 12.23 5.10
N PHE A 5 -1.72 13.42 4.53
CA PHE A 5 -3.02 14.08 4.50
C PHE A 5 -4.02 13.24 3.71
N GLY A 6 -5.05 12.71 4.37
CA GLY A 6 -6.15 11.99 3.72
C GLY A 6 -6.71 10.82 4.52
N LEU A 7 -5.96 10.29 5.49
CA LEU A 7 -6.46 9.22 6.34
C LEU A 7 -7.17 9.79 7.58
N PRO A 8 -8.33 9.23 7.98
CA PRO A 8 -9.04 9.65 9.19
C PRO A 8 -8.19 9.43 10.46
N GLN A 9 -7.14 8.60 10.37
CA GLN A 9 -6.11 8.41 11.38
C GLN A 9 -4.75 8.13 10.70
N PRO A 10 -3.63 8.57 11.27
CA PRO A 10 -2.29 8.25 10.76
C PRO A 10 -2.08 6.73 10.68
N LEU A 11 -1.35 6.26 9.66
CA LEU A 11 -0.88 4.87 9.63
C LEU A 11 0.18 4.66 10.70
N THR A 12 -0.09 3.72 11.59
CA THR A 12 0.78 3.35 12.70
C THR A 12 1.70 2.18 12.34
N GLY A 13 1.41 1.47 11.25
CA GLY A 13 2.08 0.23 10.85
C GLY A 13 1.49 -1.02 11.51
N ASN A 14 0.55 -0.86 12.45
CA ASN A 14 -0.20 -1.94 13.08
C ASN A 14 -1.49 -2.29 12.33
N GLU A 15 -1.89 -1.48 11.36
CA GLU A 15 -3.03 -1.77 10.49
C GLU A 15 -2.80 -3.09 9.76
N THR A 16 -3.82 -3.93 9.67
CA THR A 16 -3.75 -5.19 8.94
C THR A 16 -4.01 -4.99 7.47
N VAL A 17 -3.17 -5.56 6.63
CA VAL A 17 -3.37 -5.65 5.19
C VAL A 17 -3.65 -7.09 4.80
N THR A 18 -4.62 -7.30 3.90
CA THR A 18 -4.95 -8.61 3.34
C THR A 18 -4.42 -8.69 1.92
N ILE A 19 -3.53 -9.65 1.68
CA ILE A 19 -2.92 -9.93 0.39
C ILE A 19 -3.60 -11.15 -0.20
N GLN A 20 -4.07 -11.02 -1.44
CA GLN A 20 -4.51 -12.17 -2.23
C GLN A 20 -3.29 -12.73 -2.96
N GLN A 21 -2.97 -13.99 -2.73
CA GLN A 21 -1.88 -14.67 -3.41
C GLN A 21 -2.34 -16.01 -3.97
N VAL A 22 -1.78 -16.41 -5.11
CA VAL A 22 -2.04 -17.74 -5.66
C VAL A 22 -1.09 -18.73 -5.00
N GLN A 23 -1.64 -19.68 -4.24
CA GLN A 23 -0.93 -20.80 -3.65
C GLN A 23 -1.47 -22.10 -4.22
N ASN A 24 -0.60 -22.91 -4.83
CA ASN A 24 -0.98 -24.20 -5.43
C ASN A 24 -2.16 -24.09 -6.42
N GLY A 25 -2.22 -23.01 -7.19
CA GLY A 25 -3.31 -22.75 -8.15
C GLY A 25 -4.62 -22.27 -7.53
N GLN A 26 -4.68 -22.05 -6.22
CA GLN A 26 -5.83 -21.50 -5.50
C GLN A 26 -5.53 -20.11 -4.96
N ILE A 27 -6.55 -19.24 -4.88
CA ILE A 27 -6.41 -17.94 -4.24
C ILE A 27 -6.45 -18.13 -2.72
N ALA A 28 -5.36 -17.76 -2.06
CA ALA A 28 -5.25 -17.70 -0.61
C ALA A 28 -5.22 -16.24 -0.16
N LEU A 29 -5.94 -15.96 0.94
CA LEU A 29 -5.92 -14.66 1.60
C LEU A 29 -4.94 -14.73 2.77
N CYS A 30 -3.94 -13.86 2.78
CA CYS A 30 -2.99 -13.76 3.89
C CYS A 30 -3.08 -12.38 4.51
N THR A 31 -3.23 -12.33 5.83
CA THR A 31 -3.31 -11.08 6.59
C THR A 31 -2.02 -10.86 7.35
N MET A 32 -1.46 -9.66 7.27
CA MET A 32 -0.26 -9.26 8.03
C MET A 32 -0.31 -7.79 8.44
N PRO A 33 0.51 -7.34 9.40
CA PRO A 33 0.67 -5.91 9.67
C PRO A 33 1.26 -5.17 8.47
N LEU A 34 0.79 -3.94 8.24
CA LEU A 34 1.29 -3.05 7.19
C LEU A 34 2.80 -2.84 7.30
N SER A 35 3.33 -2.71 8.52
CA SER A 35 4.77 -2.60 8.77
C SER A 35 5.56 -3.79 8.20
N GLN A 36 5.08 -5.01 8.37
CA GLN A 36 5.73 -6.21 7.78
C GLN A 36 5.66 -6.18 6.26
N LEU A 37 4.52 -5.79 5.69
CA LEU A 37 4.40 -5.63 4.24
C LEU A 37 5.41 -4.59 3.73
N THR A 38 5.53 -3.43 4.38
CA THR A 38 6.48 -2.39 3.96
C THR A 38 7.94 -2.84 4.04
N GLN A 39 8.30 -3.74 4.98
CA GLN A 39 9.63 -4.33 5.03
C GLN A 39 9.88 -5.30 3.86
N ILE A 40 8.90 -6.13 3.53
CA ILE A 40 8.97 -7.05 2.38
C ILE A 40 9.09 -6.24 1.08
N LEU A 41 8.22 -5.25 0.90
CA LEU A 41 8.22 -4.33 -0.24
C LEU A 41 9.45 -3.41 -0.27
N GLY A 42 10.06 -3.12 0.88
CA GLY A 42 11.29 -2.32 0.97
C GLY A 42 12.49 -2.97 0.27
N SER A 43 12.43 -4.28 0.02
CA SER A 43 13.44 -5.00 -0.76
C SER A 43 13.28 -4.85 -2.28
N SER A 44 12.12 -4.35 -2.77
CA SER A 44 11.87 -4.08 -4.19
C SER A 44 10.80 -2.99 -4.37
N THR A 45 11.17 -1.88 -4.99
CA THR A 45 10.26 -0.76 -5.30
C THR A 45 9.57 -0.89 -6.66
N GLN A 46 9.73 -2.00 -7.39
CA GLN A 46 9.13 -2.20 -8.72
C GLN A 46 7.59 -2.13 -8.72
N TRP A 47 6.93 -2.41 -7.60
CA TRP A 47 5.48 -2.24 -7.50
C TRP A 47 5.09 -0.76 -7.55
N ALA A 48 5.94 0.13 -7.02
CA ALA A 48 5.67 1.57 -6.96
C ALA A 48 5.67 2.21 -8.35
N THR A 49 6.40 1.63 -9.33
CA THR A 49 6.42 2.14 -10.70
C THR A 49 5.11 1.91 -11.47
N ASN A 50 4.24 1.05 -10.95
CA ASN A 50 2.92 0.78 -11.54
C ASN A 50 1.81 1.63 -10.92
N LEU A 51 2.14 2.50 -9.96
CA LEU A 51 1.16 3.37 -9.35
C LEU A 51 0.73 4.48 -10.34
N PRO A 52 -0.56 4.85 -10.37
CA PRO A 52 -1.02 6.03 -11.10
C PRO A 52 -0.28 7.28 -10.61
N THR A 53 0.09 8.18 -11.51
CA THR A 53 0.71 9.47 -11.15
C THR A 53 -0.30 10.60 -11.00
N THR A 54 -1.54 10.37 -11.43
CA THR A 54 -2.68 11.27 -11.23
C THR A 54 -3.46 10.83 -9.99
N ARG A 55 -3.82 11.80 -9.13
CA ARG A 55 -4.66 11.56 -7.96
C ARG A 55 -5.97 10.85 -8.37
N PRO A 56 -6.27 9.66 -7.84
CA PRO A 56 -7.53 8.99 -8.06
C PRO A 56 -8.69 9.73 -7.37
N ASP A 57 -9.84 9.81 -8.04
CA ASP A 57 -11.07 10.38 -7.46
C ASP A 57 -11.76 9.44 -6.45
N THR A 58 -11.41 8.15 -6.51
CA THR A 58 -11.94 7.12 -5.59
C THR A 58 -11.05 7.02 -4.34
N PRO A 59 -11.60 7.11 -3.12
CA PRO A 59 -10.83 6.96 -1.89
C PRO A 59 -10.17 5.59 -1.74
N GLY A 60 -8.99 5.55 -1.13
CA GLY A 60 -8.30 4.30 -0.79
C GLY A 60 -7.43 3.70 -1.89
N ILE A 61 -7.24 4.40 -3.01
CA ILE A 61 -6.35 3.95 -4.09
C ILE A 61 -4.95 4.54 -3.88
N LEU A 62 -3.94 3.67 -3.93
CA LEU A 62 -2.54 4.10 -3.89
C LEU A 62 -2.14 4.77 -5.21
N TRP A 63 -1.39 5.86 -5.11
CA TRP A 63 -0.88 6.62 -6.25
C TRP A 63 0.49 7.24 -5.94
N ASP A 64 1.27 7.52 -6.97
CA ASP A 64 2.56 8.20 -6.87
C ASP A 64 2.38 9.71 -7.00
N ASN A 65 2.54 10.42 -5.88
CA ASN A 65 2.51 11.87 -5.82
C ASN A 65 3.91 12.46 -5.97
N GLY A 66 4.48 12.38 -7.17
CA GLY A 66 5.78 12.98 -7.48
C GLY A 66 6.94 12.39 -6.70
N GLY A 67 6.96 11.07 -6.52
CA GLY A 67 7.96 10.31 -5.77
C GLY A 67 7.55 9.95 -4.34
N VAL A 68 6.32 10.29 -3.93
CA VAL A 68 5.75 9.97 -2.62
C VAL A 68 4.54 9.08 -2.79
N VAL A 69 4.61 7.83 -2.31
CA VAL A 69 3.45 6.93 -2.26
C VAL A 69 2.38 7.55 -1.35
N SER A 70 1.22 7.84 -1.95
CA SER A 70 0.09 8.50 -1.32
C SER A 70 -1.18 7.67 -1.49
N ILE A 71 -2.18 7.91 -0.65
CA ILE A 71 -3.52 7.30 -0.75
C ILE A 71 -4.56 8.40 -0.86
N SER A 72 -5.51 8.27 -1.79
CA SER A 72 -6.58 9.26 -2.06
C SER A 72 -7.66 9.33 -0.99
#